data_AF-A0A3E0PEZ3-F1
#
_entry.id   AF-A0A3E0PEZ3-F1
#
_cell.length_a   1.000
_cell.length_b   1.000
_cell.length_c   1.000
_cell.angle_alpha   90.00
_cell.angle_beta   90.00
_cell.angle_gamma   90.00
#
_symmetry.space_group_name_H-M   'P 1'
#
loop_
_entity.id
_entity.type
_entity.pdbx_description
1 polymer ?
#
loop_
_entity_poly.entity_id
_entity_poly.type
_entity_poly.pdbx_seq_one_letter_code
_entity_poly.pdbx_strand_id
1 'polypeptide(L)'
;MKTVLKLIGLVIVLNLVRYFVGGPIEGFTIMEPMHRVMPMYPNTFDNDFTSADFAISLVYNYLMWFWAAVVFHLIHPQLKGPFWWKSLQGYWLMGLFFCSLAAVYMNHYVDAIKPFFIWSMVDAAIVFTVVGFANALFYPLFFRKKK
;
A
#
# COMPACT_ATOMS: atom_id res chain seq x y z
N MET A 1 -23.81 3.83 7.12
CA MET A 1 -23.75 3.93 5.65
C MET A 1 -22.93 5.13 5.13
N LYS A 2 -23.17 6.37 5.58
CA LYS A 2 -22.43 7.56 5.10
C LYS A 2 -20.90 7.47 5.26
N THR A 3 -20.41 6.93 6.38
CA THR A 3 -18.96 6.75 6.63
C THR A 3 -18.32 5.77 5.65
N VAL A 4 -18.98 4.63 5.40
CA VAL A 4 -18.48 3.59 4.48
C VAL A 4 -18.35 4.14 3.07
N LEU A 5 -19.37 4.84 2.56
CA LEU A 5 -19.31 5.48 1.24
C LEU A 5 -18.20 6.53 1.14
N LYS A 6 -17.96 7.31 2.20
CA LYS A 6 -16.84 8.25 2.27
C LYS A 6 -15.48 7.55 2.24
N LEU A 7 -15.34 6.43 2.95
CA LEU A 7 -14.12 5.61 2.90
C LEU A 7 -13.90 5.01 1.53
N ILE A 8 -14.94 4.47 0.89
CA ILE A 8 -14.88 3.98 -0.50
C ILE A 8 -14.36 5.08 -1.43
N GLY A 9 -15.00 6.26 -1.40
CA GLY A 9 -14.58 7.39 -2.23
C GLY A 9 -13.15 7.85 -1.96
N LEU A 10 -12.75 7.92 -0.69
CA LEU A 10 -11.39 8.25 -0.29
C LEU A 10 -10.39 7.23 -0.84
N VAL A 11 -10.65 5.93 -0.67
CA VAL A 11 -9.76 4.85 -1.12
C VAL A 11 -9.60 4.86 -2.63
N ILE A 12 -10.64 5.16 -3.40
CA ILE A 12 -10.54 5.35 -4.85
C ILE A 12 -9.54 6.48 -5.16
N VAL A 13 -9.69 7.65 -4.54
CA VAL A 13 -8.77 8.79 -4.76
C VAL A 13 -7.34 8.46 -4.36
N LEU A 14 -7.15 7.78 -3.22
CA LEU A 14 -5.82 7.38 -2.76
C LEU A 14 -5.17 6.35 -3.69
N ASN A 15 -5.94 5.41 -4.24
CA ASN A 15 -5.45 4.48 -5.24
C ASN A 15 -5.03 5.20 -6.52
N LEU A 16 -5.79 6.20 -6.99
CA LEU A 16 -5.38 7.02 -8.13
C LEU A 16 -4.04 7.71 -7.86
N VAL A 17 -3.86 8.32 -6.69
CA VAL A 17 -2.57 8.92 -6.30
C VAL A 17 -1.46 7.87 -6.28
N ARG A 18 -1.73 6.68 -5.75
CA ARG A 18 -0.76 5.58 -5.78
C ARG A 18 -0.33 5.22 -7.19
N TYR A 19 -1.26 5.00 -8.10
CA TYR A 19 -0.93 4.60 -9.47
C TYR A 19 -0.23 5.71 -10.26
N PHE A 20 -0.69 6.96 -10.14
CA PHE A 20 -0.15 8.08 -10.92
C PHE A 20 1.07 8.78 -10.30
N VAL A 21 1.30 8.63 -9.00
CA VAL A 21 2.43 9.24 -8.29
C VAL A 21 3.37 8.17 -7.74
N GLY A 22 2.83 7.18 -7.01
CA GLY A 22 3.62 6.05 -6.50
C GLY A 22 4.21 5.20 -7.63
N GLY A 23 3.40 4.79 -8.60
CA GLY A 23 3.82 3.93 -9.72
C GLY A 23 5.05 4.43 -10.49
N PRO A 24 5.12 5.72 -10.88
CA PRO A 24 6.34 6.28 -11.44
C PRO A 24 7.55 6.23 -10.50
N ILE A 25 7.37 6.57 -9.22
CA ILE A 25 8.45 6.50 -8.23
C ILE A 25 8.96 5.06 -8.12
N GLU A 26 8.06 4.09 -7.99
CA GLU A 26 8.38 2.66 -7.93
C GLU A 26 9.14 2.22 -9.21
N GLY A 27 8.62 2.60 -10.39
CA GLY A 27 9.21 2.32 -11.69
C GLY A 27 10.67 2.74 -11.81
N PHE A 28 11.03 3.91 -11.28
CA PHE A 28 12.40 4.45 -11.36
C PHE A 28 13.32 3.99 -10.23
N THR A 29 12.80 3.42 -9.14
CA THR A 29 13.61 3.17 -7.93
C THR A 29 13.75 1.69 -7.56
N ILE A 30 12.68 0.91 -7.69
CA ILE A 30 12.61 -0.44 -7.13
C ILE A 30 12.14 -1.50 -8.13
N MET A 31 11.47 -1.08 -9.21
CA MET A 31 10.81 -2.01 -10.12
C MET A 31 11.81 -2.97 -10.77
N GLU A 32 12.91 -2.46 -11.32
CA GLU A 32 13.93 -3.30 -11.94
C GLU A 32 14.57 -4.31 -10.97
N PRO A 33 15.14 -3.90 -9.82
CA PRO A 33 15.81 -4.85 -8.94
C PRO A 33 14.86 -5.85 -8.27
N MET A 34 13.59 -5.48 -8.05
CA MET A 34 12.56 -6.39 -7.54
C MET A 34 12.18 -7.45 -8.60
N HIS A 35 11.85 -7.02 -9.82
CA HIS A 35 11.35 -7.91 -10.86
C HIS A 35 12.43 -8.75 -11.53
N ARG A 36 13.72 -8.40 -11.40
CA ARG A 36 14.82 -9.19 -11.97
C ARG A 36 14.84 -10.63 -11.45
N VAL A 37 14.42 -10.86 -10.21
CA VAL A 37 14.43 -12.19 -9.57
C VAL A 37 13.29 -13.08 -10.08
N MET A 38 12.13 -12.49 -10.39
CA MET A 38 10.92 -13.23 -10.73
C MET A 38 11.08 -14.23 -11.90
N PRO A 39 11.63 -13.84 -13.08
CA PRO A 39 11.76 -14.76 -14.21
C PRO A 39 12.79 -15.88 -13.96
N MET A 40 13.68 -15.73 -12.98
CA MET A 40 14.65 -16.76 -12.61
C MET A 40 14.04 -17.88 -11.75
N TYR A 41 12.88 -17.64 -11.14
CA TYR A 41 12.21 -18.56 -10.20
C TYR A 41 10.73 -18.77 -10.56
N PRO A 42 10.45 -19.36 -11.74
CA PRO A 42 9.09 -19.49 -12.30
C PRO A 42 8.17 -20.41 -11.50
N ASN A 43 8.73 -21.35 -10.75
CA ASN A 43 7.96 -22.23 -9.85
C ASN A 43 7.52 -21.51 -8.57
N THR A 44 8.03 -20.32 -8.31
CA THR A 44 7.74 -19.52 -7.12
C THR A 44 6.93 -18.27 -7.46
N PHE A 45 7.25 -17.62 -8.58
CA PHE A 45 6.52 -16.49 -9.10
C PHE A 45 5.71 -16.98 -10.29
N ASP A 46 4.39 -17.02 -10.13
CA ASP A 46 3.47 -17.53 -11.15
C ASP A 46 3.67 -16.78 -12.47
N ASN A 47 4.15 -17.49 -13.50
CA ASN A 47 4.46 -16.90 -14.79
C ASN A 47 3.23 -16.76 -15.70
N ASP A 48 2.16 -17.48 -15.39
CA ASP A 48 0.94 -17.52 -16.20
C ASP A 48 -0.11 -16.54 -15.67
N PHE A 49 0.29 -15.28 -15.47
CA PHE A 49 -0.59 -14.24 -14.96
C PHE A 49 -1.69 -13.90 -15.99
N THR A 50 -2.91 -14.37 -15.76
CA THR A 50 -4.04 -14.19 -16.68
C THR A 50 -4.77 -12.86 -16.43
N SER A 51 -5.66 -12.48 -17.36
CA SER A 51 -6.56 -11.35 -17.16
C SER A 51 -7.49 -11.51 -15.96
N ALA A 52 -7.80 -12.75 -15.56
CA ALA A 52 -8.59 -13.03 -14.36
C ALA A 52 -7.76 -12.75 -13.09
N ASP A 53 -6.49 -13.15 -13.08
CA ASP A 53 -5.56 -12.87 -11.98
C ASP A 53 -5.31 -11.39 -11.81
N PHE A 54 -5.28 -10.64 -12.92
CA PHE A 54 -5.22 -9.18 -12.89
C PHE A 54 -6.44 -8.57 -12.17
N ALA A 55 -7.66 -8.99 -12.54
CA ALA A 55 -8.87 -8.49 -11.91
C ALA A 55 -8.94 -8.85 -10.42
N ILE A 56 -8.57 -10.08 -10.07
CA ILE A 56 -8.48 -10.54 -8.69
C ILE A 56 -7.46 -9.72 -7.89
N SER A 57 -6.27 -9.49 -8.46
CA SER A 57 -5.22 -8.66 -7.87
C SER A 57 -5.70 -7.23 -7.60
N LEU A 58 -6.42 -6.61 -8.54
CA LEU A 58 -7.01 -5.29 -8.34
C LEU A 58 -8.00 -5.25 -7.17
N VAL A 59 -8.84 -6.29 -7.04
CA VAL A 59 -9.80 -6.39 -5.92
C VAL A 59 -9.07 -6.58 -4.59
N TYR A 60 -8.11 -7.49 -4.51
CA TYR A 60 -7.31 -7.69 -3.30
C TYR A 60 -6.58 -6.42 -2.89
N ASN A 61 -5.97 -5.75 -3.86
CA ASN A 61 -5.27 -4.50 -3.65
C ASN A 61 -6.22 -3.41 -3.15
N TYR A 62 -7.41 -3.27 -3.74
CA TYR A 62 -8.42 -2.33 -3.27
C TYR A 62 -8.86 -2.63 -1.83
N LEU A 63 -9.15 -3.89 -1.50
CA LEU A 63 -9.58 -4.30 -0.15
C LEU A 63 -8.50 -4.01 0.88
N MET A 64 -7.24 -4.27 0.54
CA MET A 64 -6.09 -3.98 1.38
C MET A 64 -5.98 -2.48 1.73
N TRP A 65 -6.08 -1.61 0.73
CA TRP A 65 -6.08 -0.16 0.95
C TRP A 65 -7.34 0.34 1.66
N PHE A 66 -8.48 -0.30 1.43
CA PHE A 66 -9.70 -0.02 2.17
C PHE A 66 -9.51 -0.29 3.66
N TRP A 67 -8.93 -1.43 4.03
CA TRP A 67 -8.62 -1.74 5.42
C TRP A 67 -7.60 -0.78 6.02
N ALA A 68 -6.57 -0.35 5.26
CA ALA A 68 -5.65 0.68 5.72
C ALA A 68 -6.36 2.00 6.06
N ALA A 69 -7.29 2.44 5.21
CA ALA A 69 -8.09 3.63 5.44
C ALA A 69 -9.06 3.46 6.63
N VAL A 70 -9.64 2.28 6.82
CA VAL A 70 -10.47 1.94 8.00
C VAL A 70 -9.64 2.02 9.28
N VAL A 71 -8.46 1.39 9.31
CA VAL A 71 -7.55 1.43 10.46
C VAL A 71 -7.20 2.87 10.79
N PHE A 72 -6.77 3.67 9.81
CA PHE A 72 -6.53 5.10 10.01
C PHE A 72 -7.77 5.84 10.56
N HIS A 73 -8.95 5.61 9.98
CA HIS A 73 -10.19 6.24 10.42
C HIS A 73 -10.48 5.97 11.90
N LEU A 74 -10.19 4.76 12.39
CA LEU A 74 -10.41 4.38 13.78
C LEU A 74 -9.36 4.97 14.74
N ILE A 75 -8.09 5.03 14.34
CA ILE A 75 -6.97 5.38 15.25
C ILE A 75 -6.58 6.86 15.22
N HIS A 76 -6.88 7.60 14.14
CA HIS A 76 -6.42 8.99 14.00
C HIS A 76 -6.90 9.95 15.10
N PRO A 77 -8.06 9.76 15.80
CA PRO A 77 -8.45 10.63 16.90
C PRO A 77 -7.50 10.52 18.10
N GLN A 78 -6.87 9.36 18.32
CA GLN A 78 -5.97 9.10 19.44
C GLN A 78 -4.51 9.47 19.13
N LEU A 79 -4.15 9.63 17.84
CA LEU A 79 -2.83 10.05 17.42
C LEU A 79 -2.56 11.52 17.75
N LYS A 80 -1.30 11.84 18.08
CA LYS A 80 -0.85 13.19 18.46
C LYS A 80 -0.15 13.90 17.28
N GLY A 81 -0.14 15.23 17.31
CA GLY A 81 0.55 16.05 16.31
C GLY A 81 -0.35 16.56 15.17
N PRO A 82 0.24 17.22 14.16
CA PRO A 82 -0.51 17.77 13.02
C PRO A 82 -1.12 16.66 12.18
N PHE A 83 -2.18 16.98 11.42
CA PHE A 83 -2.97 15.96 10.71
C PHE A 83 -2.15 15.13 9.72
N TRP A 84 -1.17 15.74 9.03
CA TRP A 84 -0.24 15.03 8.15
C TRP A 84 0.60 14.00 8.89
N TRP A 85 1.04 14.32 10.11
CA TRP A 85 1.79 13.40 10.95
C TRP A 85 0.92 12.24 11.43
N LYS A 86 -0.31 12.51 11.87
CA LYS A 86 -1.27 11.46 12.24
C LYS A 86 -1.54 10.52 11.05
N SER A 87 -1.67 11.07 9.86
CA SER A 87 -1.85 10.31 8.62
C SER A 87 -0.67 9.37 8.35
N LEU A 88 0.55 9.90 8.40
CA LEU A 88 1.76 9.08 8.27
C LEU A 88 1.83 8.00 9.33
N GLN A 89 1.57 8.30 10.60
CA GLN A 89 1.57 7.32 11.68
C GLN A 89 0.60 6.15 11.42
N GLY A 90 -0.62 6.45 10.96
CA GLY A 90 -1.59 5.40 10.68
C GLY A 90 -1.26 4.56 9.45
N TYR A 91 -0.72 5.17 8.39
CA TYR A 91 -0.30 4.43 7.20
C TYR A 91 0.99 3.65 7.43
N TRP A 92 1.94 4.17 8.20
CA TRP A 92 3.15 3.45 8.58
C TRP A 92 2.87 2.27 9.50
N LEU A 93 1.82 2.30 10.32
CA LEU A 93 1.39 1.12 11.07
C LEU A 93 1.03 -0.04 10.11
N MET A 94 0.31 0.27 9.04
CA MET A 94 0.00 -0.71 7.98
C MET A 94 1.24 -1.09 7.19
N GLY A 95 2.11 -0.13 6.85
CA GLY A 95 3.38 -0.39 6.18
C GLY A 95 4.29 -1.34 6.97
N LEU A 96 4.40 -1.17 8.29
CA LEU A 96 5.14 -2.08 9.17
C LEU A 96 4.52 -3.48 9.20
N PHE A 97 3.19 -3.58 9.19
CA PHE A 97 2.52 -4.87 9.05
C PHE A 97 2.90 -5.55 7.71
N PHE A 98 2.87 -4.81 6.60
CA PHE A 98 3.35 -5.31 5.30
C PHE A 98 4.82 -5.76 5.32
N CYS A 99 5.71 -4.95 5.90
CA CYS A 99 7.11 -5.31 6.02
C CYS A 99 7.31 -6.56 6.88
N SER A 100 6.52 -6.73 7.94
CA SER A 100 6.58 -7.93 8.79
C SER A 100 6.19 -9.19 8.01
N LEU A 101 5.13 -9.13 7.19
CA LEU A 101 4.76 -10.23 6.30
C LEU A 101 5.86 -10.54 5.29
N ALA A 102 6.41 -9.52 4.63
CA ALA A 102 7.53 -9.69 3.68
C ALA A 102 8.76 -10.33 4.35
N ALA A 103 9.09 -9.93 5.58
CA ALA A 103 10.20 -10.50 6.35
C ALA A 103 9.96 -11.97 6.73
N VAL A 104 8.72 -12.34 7.07
CA VAL A 104 8.34 -13.75 7.32
C VAL A 104 8.53 -14.57 6.04
N TYR A 105 7.99 -14.12 4.91
CA TYR A 105 8.16 -14.82 3.64
C TYR A 105 9.64 -14.92 3.25
N MET A 106 10.41 -13.84 3.40
CA MET A 106 11.85 -13.84 3.14
C MET A 106 12.60 -14.95 3.88
N ASN A 107 12.18 -15.29 5.12
CA ASN A 107 12.78 -16.38 5.88
C ASN A 107 12.38 -17.78 5.39
N HIS A 108 11.27 -17.93 4.67
CA HIS A 108 10.80 -19.20 4.12
C HIS A 108 11.40 -19.54 2.75
N TYR A 109 11.95 -18.56 2.03
CA TYR A 109 12.51 -18.76 0.69
C TYR A 109 14.05 -18.82 0.69
N VAL A 110 14.59 -19.42 -0.37
CA VAL A 110 16.04 -19.52 -0.62
C VAL A 110 16.68 -18.14 -0.78
N ASP A 111 17.97 -18.02 -0.48
CA ASP A 111 18.71 -16.75 -0.47
C ASP A 111 18.57 -15.94 -1.77
N ALA A 112 18.49 -16.62 -2.91
CA ALA A 112 18.36 -15.97 -4.20
C ALA A 112 17.00 -15.29 -4.44
N ILE A 113 15.97 -15.63 -3.67
CA ILE A 113 14.63 -15.02 -3.74
C ILE A 113 14.50 -13.84 -2.76
N LYS A 114 15.29 -13.83 -1.68
CA LYS A 114 15.26 -12.78 -0.65
C LYS A 114 15.35 -11.34 -1.17
N PRO A 115 16.12 -11.01 -2.23
CA PRO A 115 16.14 -9.66 -2.78
C PRO A 115 14.75 -9.15 -3.17
N PHE A 116 13.86 -10.01 -3.69
CA PHE A 116 12.48 -9.63 -4.01
C PHE A 116 11.78 -9.04 -2.78
N PHE A 117 11.80 -9.75 -1.65
CA PHE A 117 11.16 -9.31 -0.41
C PHE A 117 11.81 -8.07 0.20
N ILE A 118 13.13 -7.92 0.07
CA ILE A 118 13.83 -6.70 0.49
C ILE A 118 13.29 -5.51 -0.29
N TRP A 119 13.22 -5.61 -1.62
CA TRP A 119 12.69 -4.54 -2.45
C TRP A 119 11.18 -4.32 -2.25
N SER A 120 10.41 -5.36 -1.92
CA SER A 120 9.00 -5.19 -1.50
C SER A 120 8.85 -4.42 -0.18
N MET A 121 9.81 -4.53 0.75
CA MET A 121 9.81 -3.69 1.96
C MET A 121 10.14 -2.23 1.64
N VAL A 122 11.06 -1.99 0.69
CA VAL A 122 11.36 -0.63 0.20
C VAL A 122 10.16 -0.04 -0.55
N ASP A 123 9.47 -0.85 -1.36
CA ASP A 123 8.21 -0.50 -2.01
C ASP A 123 7.18 -0.01 -0.99
N ALA A 124 6.92 -0.84 0.03
CA ALA A 124 6.00 -0.48 1.10
C ALA A 124 6.39 0.86 1.77
N ALA A 125 7.67 1.06 2.08
CA ALA A 125 8.14 2.32 2.68
C ALA A 125 7.81 3.55 1.81
N ILE A 126 8.03 3.46 0.50
CA ILE A 126 7.75 4.54 -0.46
C ILE A 126 6.23 4.75 -0.56
N VAL A 127 5.50 3.70 -0.86
CA VAL A 127 4.07 3.75 -1.19
C VAL A 127 3.23 4.17 0.01
N PHE A 128 3.46 3.60 1.19
CA PHE A 128 2.73 4.00 2.40
C PHE A 128 3.04 5.45 2.80
N THR A 129 4.24 5.95 2.51
CA THR A 129 4.58 7.36 2.72
C THR A 129 3.82 8.27 1.76
N VAL A 130 3.84 7.97 0.46
CA VAL A 130 3.11 8.73 -0.58
C VAL A 130 1.60 8.76 -0.26
N VAL A 131 1.01 7.59 0.02
CA VAL A 131 -0.41 7.49 0.34
C VAL A 131 -0.72 8.16 1.69
N GLY A 132 0.17 8.06 2.68
CA GLY A 132 0.02 8.75 3.96
C GLY A 132 -0.05 10.27 3.80
N PHE A 133 0.82 10.87 2.98
CA PHE A 133 0.71 12.30 2.65
C PHE A 133 -0.55 12.63 1.85
N ALA A 134 -0.92 11.82 0.87
CA ALA A 134 -2.15 12.00 0.10
C ALA A 134 -3.39 11.96 1.01
N ASN A 135 -3.44 11.01 1.94
CA ASN A 135 -4.54 10.90 2.90
C ASN A 135 -4.63 12.13 3.82
N ALA A 136 -3.50 12.73 4.20
CA ALA A 136 -3.50 13.97 4.97
C ALA A 136 -4.21 15.11 4.24
N LEU A 137 -4.08 15.16 2.91
CA LEU A 137 -4.71 16.16 2.05
C LEU A 137 -6.19 15.86 1.83
N PHE A 138 -6.52 14.62 1.45
CA PHE A 138 -7.85 14.26 0.96
C PHE A 138 -8.82 13.87 2.08
N TYR A 139 -8.37 13.20 3.14
CA TYR A 139 -9.27 12.76 4.21
C TYR A 139 -10.11 13.89 4.81
N PRO A 140 -9.56 15.08 5.13
CA PRO A 140 -10.35 16.19 5.64
C PRO A 140 -11.45 16.62 4.67
N LEU A 141 -11.27 16.50 3.35
CA LEU A 141 -12.28 16.86 2.35
C LEU A 141 -13.49 15.92 2.39
N PHE A 142 -13.25 14.61 2.58
CA PHE A 142 -14.30 13.61 2.70
C PHE A 142 -15.02 13.69 4.05
N PHE A 143 -14.29 13.97 5.14
CA PHE A 143 -14.80 13.89 6.51
C PHE A 143 -15.09 15.23 7.19
N ARG A 144 -14.91 16.37 6.51
CA ARG A 144 -15.32 17.68 7.02
C ARG A 144 -16.79 17.65 7.44
N LYS A 145 -17.08 17.99 8.70
CA LYS A 145 -18.45 18.32 9.09
C LYS A 145 -18.82 19.61 8.34
N LYS A 146 -19.86 19.56 7.49
CA LYS A 146 -20.50 20.80 7.00
C LYS A 146 -20.93 21.57 8.24
N LYS A 147 -20.40 22.79 8.40
CA LYS A 147 -20.90 23.74 9.40
C LYS A 147 -22.32 24.13 9.03
#